data_AF-A0A427TVV1-F1
#
_entry.id   AF-A0A427TVV1-F1
#
_cell.length_a   1.000
_cell.length_b   1.000
_cell.length_c   1.000
_cell.angle_alpha   90.00
_cell.angle_beta   90.00
_cell.angle_gamma   90.00
#
_symmetry.space_group_name_H-M   'P 1'
#
loop_
_entity.id
_entity.type
_entity.pdbx_description
1 polymer ?
#
loop_
_entity_poly.entity_id
_entity_poly.type
_entity_poly.pdbx_seq_one_letter_code
_entity_poly.pdbx_strand_id
1 'polypeptide(L)'
;MKNKAIITFGVLLLTSATFVNASTFVYCGLPDGSDWDWLLGAHDSYETIEGQWARVTGANNQYFNVFRVNETEFLAKAFSCPAGYVPQPAESGTSRWEIFEIIRPDGSRYFIDGYKTYYSIINNQVTINHYFRSL
;
A
#
# COMPACT_ATOMS: atom_id res chain seq x y z
N MET A 1 38.19 -17.63 47.31
CA MET A 1 36.80 -17.72 46.81
C MET A 1 36.05 -16.47 47.23
N LYS A 2 35.70 -15.58 46.30
CA LYS A 2 34.70 -14.52 46.49
C LYS A 2 34.24 -14.05 45.11
N ASN A 3 32.94 -14.15 44.89
CA ASN A 3 32.28 -14.22 43.60
C ASN A 3 32.37 -12.87 42.84
N LYS A 4 32.83 -12.91 41.58
CA LYS A 4 32.58 -11.86 40.61
C LYS A 4 31.42 -12.32 39.71
N ALA A 5 30.20 -12.03 40.12
CA ALA A 5 29.04 -12.11 39.24
C ALA A 5 28.81 -10.71 38.67
N ILE A 6 29.38 -10.44 37.49
CA ILE A 6 29.00 -9.27 36.69
C ILE A 6 27.69 -9.66 36.00
N ILE A 7 26.58 -9.16 36.53
CA ILE A 7 25.26 -9.32 35.91
C ILE A 7 25.16 -8.25 34.82
N THR A 8 25.47 -8.63 33.58
CA THR A 8 25.26 -7.79 32.40
C THR A 8 23.77 -7.81 32.06
N PHE A 9 23.00 -6.86 32.60
CA PHE A 9 21.60 -6.66 32.24
C PHE A 9 21.51 -5.81 30.96
N GLY A 10 21.97 -6.37 29.85
CA GLY A 10 21.78 -5.81 28.52
C GLY A 10 20.45 -6.29 27.95
N VAL A 11 19.33 -5.74 28.45
CA VAL A 11 18.02 -6.01 27.83
C VAL A 11 18.00 -5.32 26.48
N LEU A 12 18.11 -6.18 25.47
CA LEU A 12 17.89 -5.93 24.06
C LEU A 12 16.54 -5.21 23.89
N LEU A 13 16.56 -3.89 23.73
CA LEU A 13 15.43 -3.15 23.15
C LEU A 13 15.35 -3.55 21.67
N LEU A 14 14.74 -4.70 21.42
CA LEU A 14 14.12 -4.98 20.14
C LEU A 14 13.02 -3.93 19.98
N THR A 15 13.35 -2.86 19.27
CA THR A 15 12.36 -1.91 18.79
C THR A 15 11.46 -2.66 17.81
N SER A 16 10.41 -3.29 18.34
CA SER A 16 9.27 -3.69 17.53
C SER A 16 8.75 -2.40 16.91
N ALA A 17 9.08 -2.14 15.65
CA ALA A 17 8.41 -1.10 14.88
C ALA A 17 6.94 -1.53 14.81
N THR A 18 6.12 -1.00 15.74
CA THR A 18 4.68 -1.14 15.66
C THR A 18 4.26 -0.25 14.51
N PHE A 19 4.24 -0.81 13.31
CA PHE A 19 3.64 -0.14 12.19
C PHE A 19 2.14 0.00 12.50
N VAL A 20 1.65 1.23 12.52
CA VAL A 20 0.22 1.49 12.69
C VAL A 20 -0.45 1.01 11.41
N ASN A 21 -1.18 -0.10 11.48
CA ASN A 21 -2.07 -0.50 10.40
C ASN A 21 -3.18 0.54 10.30
N ALA A 22 -3.38 1.04 9.08
CA ALA A 22 -4.48 1.88 8.68
C ALA A 22 -5.48 1.04 7.89
N SER A 23 -6.73 1.48 7.88
CA SER A 23 -7.77 0.97 7.00
C SER A 23 -7.95 1.92 5.82
N THR A 24 -8.11 1.39 4.61
CA THR A 24 -8.45 2.17 3.41
C THR A 24 -9.62 1.53 2.68
N PHE A 25 -10.44 2.35 2.01
CA PHE A 25 -11.45 1.86 1.09
C PHE A 25 -10.81 1.33 -0.19
N VAL A 26 -11.51 0.46 -0.90
CA VAL A 26 -11.08 -0.07 -2.18
C VAL A 26 -12.07 0.33 -3.26
N TYR A 27 -11.56 0.71 -4.41
CA TYR A 27 -12.34 0.93 -5.63
C TYR A 27 -11.80 0.07 -6.77
N CYS A 28 -12.61 -0.12 -7.79
CA CYS A 28 -12.22 -0.75 -9.04
C CYS A 28 -11.97 0.35 -10.06
N GLY A 29 -10.75 0.45 -10.56
CA GLY A 29 -10.35 1.45 -11.56
C GLY A 29 -10.00 0.83 -12.90
N LEU A 30 -10.27 1.52 -14.00
CA LEU A 30 -9.70 1.14 -15.29
C LEU A 30 -8.18 1.43 -15.30
N PRO A 31 -7.38 0.54 -15.91
CA PRO A 31 -5.95 0.75 -16.18
C PRO A 31 -5.57 2.14 -16.68
N ASP A 32 -6.37 2.75 -17.55
CA ASP A 32 -6.09 4.06 -18.15
C ASP A 32 -6.54 5.25 -17.28
N GLY A 33 -7.17 4.99 -16.15
CA GLY A 33 -7.70 6.00 -15.24
C GLY A 33 -8.93 6.75 -15.76
N SER A 34 -9.58 6.26 -16.83
CA SER A 34 -10.74 6.92 -17.43
C SER A 34 -12.03 6.73 -16.64
N ASP A 35 -12.12 5.65 -15.86
CA ASP A 35 -13.29 5.32 -15.05
C ASP A 35 -12.90 4.60 -13.75
N TRP A 36 -13.73 4.77 -12.73
CA TRP A 36 -13.64 4.03 -11.48
C TRP A 36 -15.00 3.95 -10.81
N ASP A 37 -15.21 2.88 -10.04
CA ASP A 37 -16.36 2.75 -9.16
C ASP A 37 -15.95 2.13 -7.82
N TRP A 38 -16.66 2.47 -6.77
CA TRP A 38 -16.41 1.92 -5.45
C TRP A 38 -16.62 0.41 -5.45
N LEU A 39 -15.72 -0.32 -4.79
CA LEU A 39 -15.89 -1.75 -4.61
C LEU A 39 -16.89 -1.97 -3.46
N LEU A 40 -18.05 -2.54 -3.80
CA LEU A 40 -19.11 -2.84 -2.86
C LEU A 40 -19.07 -4.32 -2.46
N GLY A 41 -19.13 -4.57 -1.15
CA GLY A 41 -19.25 -5.87 -0.55
C GLY A 41 -20.70 -6.28 -0.32
N ALA A 42 -20.93 -7.16 0.64
CA ALA A 42 -22.28 -7.57 1.01
C ALA A 42 -23.10 -6.39 1.55
N HIS A 43 -24.39 -6.33 1.18
CA HIS A 43 -25.33 -5.29 1.60
C HIS A 43 -24.91 -3.85 1.20
N ASP A 44 -24.25 -3.70 0.04
CA ASP A 44 -23.83 -2.40 -0.52
C ASP A 44 -22.87 -1.61 0.40
N SER A 45 -22.12 -2.31 1.26
CA SER A 45 -21.09 -1.70 2.08
C SER A 45 -19.80 -1.50 1.29
N TYR A 46 -19.09 -0.39 1.53
CA TYR A 46 -17.78 -0.18 0.91
C TYR A 46 -16.75 -1.18 1.45
N GLU A 47 -16.04 -1.86 0.55
CA GLU A 47 -14.96 -2.75 0.92
C GLU A 47 -13.76 -1.96 1.46
N THR A 48 -13.15 -2.48 2.52
CA THR A 48 -11.94 -1.94 3.13
C THR A 48 -10.85 -2.97 3.25
N ILE A 49 -9.61 -2.51 3.38
CA ILE A 49 -8.46 -3.37 3.65
C ILE A 49 -7.48 -2.71 4.61
N GLU A 50 -6.89 -3.53 5.47
CA GLU A 50 -5.88 -3.12 6.42
C GLU A 50 -4.49 -3.17 5.80
N GLY A 51 -3.69 -2.16 6.09
CA GLY A 51 -2.37 -2.01 5.53
C GLY A 51 -1.72 -0.70 5.93
N GLN A 52 -0.78 -0.22 5.12
CA GLN A 52 0.02 0.95 5.47
C GLN A 52 0.29 1.82 4.26
N TRP A 53 0.00 3.11 4.37
CA TRP A 53 0.42 4.08 3.37
C TRP A 53 1.95 4.22 3.37
N ALA A 54 2.52 4.22 2.18
CA ALA A 54 3.94 4.44 1.98
C ALA A 54 4.20 5.22 0.70
N ARG A 55 5.40 5.78 0.63
CA ARG A 55 5.91 6.48 -0.54
C ARG A 55 6.98 5.64 -1.22
N VAL A 56 6.88 5.51 -2.54
CA VAL A 56 7.92 4.92 -3.38
C VAL A 56 8.58 6.03 -4.18
N THR A 57 9.83 6.31 -3.86
CA THR A 57 10.66 7.26 -4.60
C THR A 57 11.14 6.61 -5.90
N GLY A 58 10.81 7.22 -7.03
CA GLY A 58 11.26 6.82 -8.36
C GLY A 58 12.45 7.65 -8.85
N ALA A 59 12.77 7.48 -10.14
CA ALA A 59 13.73 8.34 -10.82
C ALA A 59 13.18 9.77 -11.01
N ASN A 60 14.02 10.68 -11.49
CA ASN A 60 13.63 12.05 -11.90
C ASN A 60 13.01 12.92 -10.81
N ASN A 61 13.40 12.73 -9.55
CA ASN A 61 12.85 13.45 -8.40
C ASN A 61 11.32 13.31 -8.28
N GLN A 62 10.78 12.16 -8.65
CA GLN A 62 9.37 11.84 -8.53
C GLN A 62 9.12 10.74 -7.50
N TYR A 63 7.90 10.70 -6.98
CA TYR A 63 7.41 9.59 -6.15
C TYR A 63 5.95 9.29 -6.51
N PHE A 64 5.49 8.10 -6.12
CA PHE A 64 4.06 7.77 -6.08
C PHE A 64 3.74 7.15 -4.71
N ASN A 65 2.48 7.20 -4.28
CA ASN A 65 2.09 6.57 -3.03
C ASN A 65 1.61 5.15 -3.32
N VAL A 66 1.72 4.31 -2.30
CA VAL A 66 1.24 2.93 -2.34
C VAL A 66 0.57 2.61 -1.01
N PHE A 67 -0.39 1.70 -1.08
CA PHE A 67 -0.92 1.06 0.12
C PHE A 67 -0.32 -0.34 0.24
N ARG A 68 0.49 -0.53 1.29
CA ARG A 68 1.19 -1.79 1.57
C ARG A 68 0.29 -2.76 2.28
N VAL A 69 0.15 -3.96 1.72
CA VAL A 69 -0.70 -5.01 2.26
C VAL A 69 0.05 -6.34 2.24
N ASN A 70 -0.12 -7.17 3.28
CA ASN A 70 0.40 -8.53 3.26
C ASN A 70 -0.35 -9.37 2.23
N GLU A 71 0.37 -10.23 1.50
CA GLU A 71 -0.20 -11.08 0.44
C GLU A 71 -1.40 -11.91 0.93
N THR A 72 -1.29 -12.52 2.11
CA THR A 72 -2.39 -13.31 2.70
C THR A 72 -3.65 -12.48 2.94
N GLU A 73 -3.52 -11.23 3.41
CA GLU A 73 -4.65 -10.33 3.66
C GLU A 73 -5.30 -9.93 2.33
N PHE A 74 -4.48 -9.56 1.35
CA PHE A 74 -4.97 -9.17 0.02
C PHE A 74 -5.71 -10.31 -0.68
N LEU A 75 -5.17 -11.53 -0.63
CA LEU A 75 -5.81 -12.71 -1.22
C LEU A 75 -7.09 -13.11 -0.48
N ALA A 76 -7.11 -12.98 0.85
CA ALA A 76 -8.29 -13.31 1.67
C ALA A 76 -9.50 -12.41 1.36
N LYS A 77 -9.25 -11.16 0.95
CA LYS A 77 -10.32 -10.25 0.52
C LYS A 77 -11.00 -10.68 -0.77
N ALA A 78 -10.31 -11.45 -1.61
CA ALA A 78 -10.85 -11.98 -2.87
C ALA A 78 -11.60 -10.91 -3.70
N PHE A 79 -11.01 -9.71 -3.82
CA PHE A 79 -11.64 -8.59 -4.50
C PHE A 79 -12.07 -8.96 -5.92
N SER A 80 -13.34 -8.69 -6.24
CA SER A 80 -13.94 -8.99 -7.53
C SER A 80 -14.33 -7.69 -8.22
N CYS A 81 -13.45 -7.19 -9.08
CA CYS A 81 -13.75 -6.05 -9.95
C CYS A 81 -14.46 -6.47 -11.25
N PRO A 82 -15.25 -5.58 -11.87
CA PRO A 82 -15.79 -5.81 -13.21
C PRO A 82 -14.69 -6.11 -14.22
N ALA A 83 -15.05 -6.76 -15.33
CA ALA A 83 -14.10 -7.12 -16.37
C ALA A 83 -13.33 -5.89 -16.88
N GLY A 84 -12.00 -5.96 -16.86
CA GLY A 84 -11.11 -4.88 -17.29
C GLY A 84 -10.73 -3.88 -16.19
N TYR A 85 -11.38 -3.93 -15.01
CA TYR A 85 -11.05 -3.09 -13.87
C TYR A 85 -10.10 -3.83 -12.92
N VAL A 86 -9.33 -3.06 -12.16
CA VAL A 86 -8.38 -3.57 -11.15
C VAL A 86 -8.63 -2.91 -9.79
N PRO A 87 -8.45 -3.63 -8.67
CA PRO A 87 -8.66 -3.06 -7.34
C PRO A 87 -7.54 -2.07 -7.00
N GLN A 88 -7.92 -0.90 -6.49
CA GLN A 88 -6.99 0.15 -6.08
C GLN A 88 -7.41 0.76 -4.72
N PRO A 89 -6.43 1.16 -3.89
CA PRO A 89 -6.71 1.79 -2.59
C PRO A 89 -7.19 3.24 -2.78
N ALA A 90 -8.22 3.62 -2.03
CA ALA A 90 -8.71 4.99 -1.96
C ALA A 90 -8.04 5.74 -0.79
N GLU A 91 -7.09 6.60 -1.13
CA GLU A 91 -6.56 7.57 -0.17
C GLU A 91 -7.63 8.65 0.10
N SER A 92 -8.29 8.58 1.25
CA SER A 92 -9.40 9.49 1.61
C SER A 92 -9.03 10.98 1.63
N GLY A 93 -7.73 11.31 1.65
CA GLY A 93 -7.22 12.68 1.63
C GLY A 93 -6.96 13.25 0.24
N THR A 94 -6.89 12.42 -0.82
CA THR A 94 -6.50 12.86 -2.15
C THR A 94 -7.41 12.20 -3.21
N SER A 95 -8.02 12.96 -4.12
CA SER A 95 -8.74 12.39 -5.28
C SER A 95 -7.74 11.88 -6.34
N ARG A 96 -6.71 11.16 -5.90
CA ARG A 96 -5.57 10.74 -6.71
C ARG A 96 -5.53 9.22 -6.79
N TRP A 97 -4.77 8.75 -7.77
CA TRP A 97 -4.68 7.34 -8.08
C TRP A 97 -3.44 6.78 -7.43
N GLU A 98 -3.61 5.78 -6.59
CA GLU A 98 -2.54 5.09 -5.89
C GLU A 98 -2.71 3.58 -6.09
N ILE A 99 -1.67 2.80 -5.86
CA ILE A 99 -1.67 1.36 -6.13
C ILE A 99 -1.30 0.55 -4.91
N PHE A 100 -1.64 -0.75 -4.92
CA PHE A 100 -1.19 -1.66 -3.88
C PHE A 100 0.28 -2.07 -4.08
N GLU A 101 1.03 -2.12 -2.99
CA GLU A 101 2.31 -2.83 -2.90
C GLU A 101 2.12 -4.04 -1.99
N ILE A 102 2.22 -5.25 -2.55
CA ILE A 102 2.00 -6.48 -1.82
C ILE A 102 3.31 -6.98 -1.22
N ILE A 103 3.28 -7.31 0.06
CA ILE A 103 4.39 -7.89 0.82
C ILE A 103 4.18 -9.39 0.93
N ARG A 104 5.10 -10.17 0.35
CA ARG A 104 5.10 -11.63 0.41
C ARG A 104 5.58 -12.13 1.77
N PRO A 105 5.28 -13.39 2.15
CA PRO A 105 5.78 -13.99 3.39
C PRO A 105 7.31 -14.02 3.51
N ASP A 106 8.03 -14.05 2.38
CA ASP A 106 9.49 -13.99 2.34
C ASP A 106 10.07 -12.57 2.47
N GLY A 107 9.20 -11.56 2.60
CA GLY A 107 9.56 -10.14 2.70
C GLY A 107 9.78 -9.44 1.35
N SER A 108 9.79 -10.18 0.23
CA SER A 108 9.82 -9.58 -1.10
C SER A 108 8.51 -8.82 -1.39
N ARG A 109 8.56 -7.91 -2.36
CA ARG A 109 7.43 -7.02 -2.67
C ARG A 109 7.16 -6.97 -4.15
N TYR A 110 5.91 -6.75 -4.51
CA TYR A 110 5.48 -6.49 -5.88
C TYR A 110 4.31 -5.50 -5.91
N PHE A 111 4.11 -4.86 -7.04
CA PHE A 111 3.01 -3.91 -7.24
C PHE A 111 1.86 -4.57 -7.97
N ILE A 112 0.62 -4.22 -7.60
CA ILE A 112 -0.56 -4.55 -8.40
C ILE A 112 -0.67 -3.54 -9.55
N ASP A 113 -1.06 -4.04 -10.72
CA ASP A 113 -1.35 -3.21 -11.90
C ASP A 113 -2.45 -2.19 -11.59
N GLY A 114 -2.35 -1.00 -12.18
CA GLY A 114 -3.34 0.05 -11.95
C GLY A 114 -2.84 1.43 -12.38
N TYR A 115 -3.73 2.41 -12.37
CA TYR A 115 -3.38 3.78 -12.70
C TYR A 115 -2.75 4.47 -11.49
N LYS A 116 -1.70 5.27 -11.65
CA LYS A 116 -1.07 5.96 -10.52
C LYS A 116 -0.65 7.38 -10.81
N THR A 117 -0.69 8.20 -9.78
CA THR A 117 -0.25 9.59 -9.78
C THR A 117 1.20 9.69 -9.33
N TYR A 118 2.02 10.39 -10.12
CA TYR A 118 3.36 10.79 -9.74
C TYR A 118 3.37 12.22 -9.24
N TYR A 119 4.13 12.42 -8.18
CA TYR A 119 4.35 13.69 -7.52
C TYR A 119 5.82 14.07 -7.60
N SER A 120 6.11 15.37 -7.59
CA SER A 120 7.47 15.87 -7.44
C SER A 120 7.89 15.81 -5.98
N ILE A 121 9.09 15.28 -5.73
CA ILE A 121 9.71 15.27 -4.39
C ILE A 121 9.99 16.70 -3.91
N ILE A 122 10.25 17.62 -4.84
CA ILE A 122 10.71 18.99 -4.52
C ILE A 122 9.57 19.84 -3.93
N ASN A 123 8.38 19.77 -4.52
CA ASN A 123 7.28 20.67 -4.19
C ASN A 123 5.96 19.94 -3.88
N ASN A 124 5.97 18.61 -3.84
CA ASN A 124 4.82 17.77 -3.53
C ASN A 124 3.62 17.95 -4.50
N GLN A 125 3.85 18.53 -5.68
CA GLN A 125 2.82 18.73 -6.68
C GLN A 125 2.71 17.53 -7.60
N VAL A 126 1.51 17.28 -8.13
CA VAL A 126 1.30 16.29 -9.18
C VAL A 126 2.09 16.68 -10.42
N THR A 127 2.77 15.70 -11.00
CA THR A 127 3.59 15.86 -12.20
C THR A 127 2.97 15.15 -13.40
N ILE A 128 2.54 13.90 -13.23
CA ILE A 128 1.93 13.09 -14.29
C ILE A 128 1.09 11.97 -13.67
N ASN A 129 0.05 11.52 -14.37
CA ASN A 129 -0.64 10.28 -14.08
C ASN A 129 -0.31 9.24 -15.16
N HIS A 130 -0.13 7.97 -14.78
CA HIS A 130 0.33 6.93 -15.71
C HIS A 130 -0.18 5.54 -15.31
N TYR A 131 -0.52 4.73 -16.32
CA TYR A 131 -0.85 3.32 -16.11
C TYR A 131 0.39 2.50 -15.75
N PHE A 132 0.38 1.82 -14.61
CA PHE A 132 1.42 0.88 -14.23
C PHE A 132 1.00 -0.55 -14.55
N ARG A 133 1.86 -1.27 -15.26
CA ARG A 133 1.75 -2.70 -15.53
C ARG A 133 3.03 -3.39 -15.06
N SER A 134 2.90 -4.36 -14.16
CA SER A 134 3.96 -5.29 -13.81
C SER A 134 4.30 -6.14 -15.04
N LEU A 135 5.59 -6.23 -15.36
CA LEU A 135 6.12 -7.03 -16.47
C LEU A 135 6.32 -8.48 -16.04
#